data_AF-A0A523BNQ4-F1
#
_entry.id   AF-A0A523BNQ4-F1
#
_cell.length_a   1.000
_cell.length_b   1.000
_cell.length_c   1.000
_cell.angle_alpha   90.00
_cell.angle_beta   90.00
_cell.angle_gamma   90.00
#
_symmetry.space_group_name_H-M   'P 1'
#
loop_
_entity.id
_entity.type
_entity.pdbx_description
1 polymer ?
#
loop_
_entity_poly.entity_id
_entity_poly.type
_entity_poly.pdbx_seq_one_letter_code
_entity_poly.pdbx_strand_id
1 'polypeptide(L)'
;MTNHAASDSLDITRRLEQFYTIPEPSEQFKIQLEAQLEQRRLHLVENTRSRRSPNRIRKFLNYLFTPYKPAPIKFGIGIWTALAGILVFSGLVYAIATTFNIYIPGLGLANREAPFRSLPEPVTQTREDVTVTVKQVLLTPEKTSLVMTIQGLDSGAMVTEDDSREVHARSCNAYPEISLPDGTLLTPNDSGVLGYDEANAYQRVFFYPPVSETVRKAQLNIPCILQTRAGSAPEEWVLPLSFVPAAPGEAAPIIETAQSEQSAPEAAGPIVLDQVIPTTSGTIFSGRFLPLFEGSAILGVKDQAPLITDASGKALPWRVPAEINQFTDEQGVFHWAIQVDEKDVTWPISIQFDAVDLRCTGQTQYEFNQGEVVELGQVWQVNRDLSIGDCAIKLASIKKIQSGYTFRITSDERPIQDAKIEIMGLTLTTASQILTSSYDDVSLTFTDELPAGRLTVQFADITIQISGPWQVVWSPENGESK
;
A
#
# COMPACT_ATOMS: atom_id res chain seq x y z
N MET A 1 -38.12 -50.38 2.43
CA MET A 1 -37.26 -49.50 3.25
C MET A 1 -37.31 -48.09 2.67
N THR A 2 -38.45 -47.41 2.79
CA THR A 2 -38.71 -46.13 2.06
C THR A 2 -39.63 -45.17 2.83
N ASN A 3 -39.70 -45.27 4.17
CA ASN A 3 -40.59 -44.42 5.00
C ASN A 3 -39.89 -43.68 6.15
N HIS A 4 -38.56 -43.55 6.17
CA HIS A 4 -37.86 -42.74 7.19
C HIS A 4 -37.30 -41.41 6.68
N ALA A 5 -36.96 -41.28 5.39
CA ALA A 5 -36.36 -40.05 4.86
C ALA A 5 -37.35 -38.86 4.73
N ALA A 6 -38.66 -39.11 4.67
CA ALA A 6 -39.66 -38.05 4.50
C ALA A 6 -40.09 -37.38 5.83
N SER A 7 -39.80 -38.00 6.98
CA SER A 7 -40.15 -37.44 8.29
C SER A 7 -39.12 -36.40 8.77
N ASP A 8 -37.85 -36.59 8.45
CA ASP A 8 -36.77 -35.72 8.91
C ASP A 8 -36.68 -34.39 8.13
N SER A 9 -37.08 -34.37 6.85
CA SER A 9 -37.06 -33.14 6.04
C SER A 9 -38.13 -32.13 6.47
N LEU A 10 -39.26 -32.62 6.99
CA LEU A 10 -40.34 -31.79 7.52
C LEU A 10 -40.00 -31.16 8.88
N ASP A 11 -39.17 -31.82 9.70
CA ASP A 11 -38.71 -31.26 10.98
C ASP A 11 -37.66 -30.15 10.77
N ILE A 12 -36.76 -30.31 9.79
CA ILE A 12 -35.72 -29.31 9.49
C ILE A 12 -36.32 -28.02 8.93
N THR A 13 -37.29 -28.14 8.02
CA THR A 13 -37.95 -26.96 7.42
C THR A 13 -38.71 -26.16 8.47
N ARG A 14 -39.37 -26.85 9.42
CA ARG A 14 -40.10 -26.21 10.52
C ARG A 14 -39.17 -25.52 11.53
N ARG A 15 -37.97 -26.07 11.77
CA ARG A 15 -36.94 -25.46 12.63
C ARG A 15 -36.30 -24.22 11.99
N LEU A 16 -36.13 -24.22 10.67
CA LEU A 16 -35.60 -23.07 9.93
C LEU A 16 -36.60 -21.90 9.92
N GLU A 17 -37.91 -22.15 9.72
CA GLU A 17 -38.93 -21.10 9.81
C GLU A 17 -39.02 -20.46 11.20
N GLN A 18 -38.79 -21.23 12.27
CA GLN A 18 -38.72 -20.69 13.63
C GLN A 18 -37.46 -19.85 13.89
N PHE A 19 -36.34 -20.13 13.20
CA PHE A 19 -35.08 -19.39 13.39
C PHE A 19 -35.04 -18.05 12.62
N TYR A 20 -35.77 -17.92 11.51
CA TYR A 20 -35.76 -16.72 10.66
C TYR A 20 -36.87 -15.70 10.98
N THR A 21 -37.64 -15.89 12.05
CA THR A 21 -38.56 -14.86 12.53
C THR A 21 -37.79 -13.90 13.44
N ILE A 22 -37.29 -12.82 12.86
CA ILE A 22 -36.78 -11.67 13.63
C ILE A 22 -37.97 -11.17 14.47
N PRO A 23 -37.92 -11.29 15.82
CA PRO A 23 -39.02 -10.81 16.64
C PRO A 23 -39.13 -9.31 16.43
N GLU A 24 -40.34 -8.81 16.17
CA GLU A 24 -40.57 -7.37 16.16
C GLU A 24 -40.04 -6.80 17.48
N PRO A 25 -39.23 -5.72 17.42
CA PRO A 25 -38.68 -5.13 18.63
C PRO A 25 -39.81 -4.77 19.58
N SER A 26 -39.68 -5.18 20.84
CA SER A 26 -40.70 -4.94 21.86
C SER A 26 -41.11 -3.47 21.90
N GLU A 27 -42.39 -3.20 22.15
CA GLU A 27 -42.89 -1.82 22.26
C GLU A 27 -42.11 -0.99 23.30
N GLN A 28 -41.60 -1.63 24.35
CA GLN A 28 -40.73 -0.97 25.32
C GLN A 28 -39.40 -0.49 24.71
N PHE A 29 -38.80 -1.27 23.81
CA PHE A 29 -37.59 -0.87 23.10
C PHE A 29 -37.86 0.31 22.18
N LYS A 30 -38.97 0.31 21.43
CA LYS A 30 -39.36 1.44 20.58
C LYS A 30 -39.56 2.71 21.40
N ILE A 31 -40.28 2.63 22.51
CA ILE A 31 -40.53 3.77 23.41
C ILE A 31 -39.21 4.28 24.02
N GLN A 32 -38.31 3.40 24.45
CA GLN A 32 -37.00 3.80 24.97
C GLN A 32 -36.12 4.47 23.90
N LEU A 33 -36.15 3.94 22.68
CA LEU A 33 -35.40 4.48 21.57
C LEU A 33 -35.92 5.87 21.17
N GLU A 34 -37.24 6.06 21.09
CA GLU A 34 -37.85 7.36 20.84
C GLU A 34 -37.51 8.37 21.94
N ALA A 35 -37.56 7.96 23.21
CA ALA A 35 -37.18 8.81 24.33
C ALA A 35 -35.68 9.21 24.28
N GLN A 36 -34.80 8.29 23.91
CA GLN A 36 -33.37 8.57 23.74
C GLN A 36 -33.08 9.50 22.55
N LEU A 37 -33.79 9.31 21.43
CA LEU A 37 -33.66 10.15 20.25
C LEU A 37 -34.14 11.58 20.53
N GLU A 38 -35.24 11.74 21.27
CA GLU A 38 -35.75 13.06 21.63
C GLU A 38 -34.86 13.78 22.66
N GLN A 39 -34.27 13.05 23.62
CA GLN A 39 -33.24 13.61 24.51
C GLN A 39 -32.00 14.07 23.73
N ARG A 40 -31.51 13.27 22.77
CA ARG A 40 -30.38 13.66 21.90
C ARG A 40 -30.70 14.89 21.07
N ARG A 41 -31.92 14.97 20.52
CA ARG A 41 -32.39 16.14 19.76
C ARG A 41 -32.37 17.41 20.62
N LEU A 42 -32.86 17.34 21.85
CA LEU A 42 -32.86 18.49 22.77
C LEU A 42 -31.44 18.93 23.13
N HIS A 43 -30.53 17.98 23.39
CA HIS A 43 -29.13 18.30 23.70
C HIS A 43 -28.40 18.98 22.52
N LEU A 44 -28.71 18.57 21.28
CA LEU A 44 -28.18 19.21 20.07
C LEU A 44 -28.75 20.61 19.84
N VAL A 45 -30.03 20.84 20.15
CA VAL A 45 -30.68 22.16 20.05
C VAL A 45 -30.21 23.12 21.16
N GLU A 46 -29.91 22.61 22.35
CA GLU A 46 -29.38 23.39 23.46
C GLU A 46 -27.92 23.81 23.22
N ASN A 47 -27.10 22.91 22.66
CA ASN A 47 -25.73 23.24 22.23
C ASN A 47 -25.65 24.21 21.04
N THR A 48 -26.69 24.28 20.19
CA THR A 48 -26.75 25.28 19.10
C THR A 48 -27.35 26.61 19.54
N ARG A 49 -28.02 26.69 20.70
CA ARG A 49 -28.60 27.95 21.24
C ARG A 49 -27.71 28.68 22.27
N SER A 50 -26.66 28.08 22.81
CA SER A 50 -25.77 28.73 23.79
C SER A 50 -24.69 29.67 23.18
N ARG A 51 -24.63 29.82 21.85
CA ARG A 51 -23.76 30.79 21.15
C ARG A 51 -24.54 31.94 20.48
N ARG A 52 -25.43 32.60 21.22
CA ARG A 52 -25.90 33.96 20.88
C ARG A 52 -25.99 34.82 22.14
N SER A 53 -24.86 35.43 22.51
CA SER A 53 -24.84 36.54 23.47
C SER A 53 -24.87 37.86 22.70
N PRO A 54 -25.93 38.68 22.83
CA PRO A 54 -26.04 39.98 22.19
C PRO A 54 -25.57 41.04 23.16
N ASN A 55 -24.28 41.37 23.20
CA ASN A 55 -23.77 42.65 23.74
C ASN A 55 -22.25 42.74 23.60
N ARG A 56 -21.74 43.07 22.39
CA ARG A 56 -20.38 43.65 22.24
C ARG A 56 -20.08 44.31 20.88
N ILE A 57 -21.07 44.60 20.04
CA ILE A 57 -20.88 45.26 18.74
C ILE A 57 -20.85 46.81 18.84
N ARG A 58 -21.06 47.38 20.04
CA ARG A 58 -21.11 48.85 20.23
C ARG A 58 -19.82 49.51 20.72
N LYS A 59 -18.71 48.77 20.86
CA LYS A 59 -17.40 49.34 21.28
C LYS A 59 -16.29 49.24 20.23
N PHE A 60 -16.52 48.58 19.10
CA PHE A 60 -15.50 48.40 18.05
C PHE A 60 -15.55 49.48 16.94
N LEU A 61 -16.65 50.25 16.84
CA LEU A 61 -16.82 51.29 15.81
C LEU A 61 -16.35 52.69 16.23
N ASN A 62 -15.85 52.87 17.46
CA ASN A 62 -15.32 54.16 17.95
C ASN A 62 -13.78 54.25 17.95
N TYR A 63 -13.06 53.28 17.36
CA TYR A 63 -11.60 53.25 17.34
C TYR A 63 -10.97 53.53 15.96
N LEU A 64 -11.79 53.80 14.93
CA LEU A 64 -11.32 54.05 13.56
C LEU A 64 -11.17 55.55 13.19
N PHE A 65 -11.44 56.47 14.12
CA PHE A 65 -11.27 57.91 13.87
C PHE A 65 -10.65 58.65 15.06
N THR A 66 -9.37 58.39 15.32
CA THR A 66 -8.51 59.31 16.09
C THR A 66 -7.14 59.39 15.42
N PRO A 67 -6.66 60.57 15.01
CA PRO A 67 -5.37 60.70 14.37
C PRO A 67 -4.29 60.84 15.44
N TYR A 68 -3.38 59.86 15.60
CA TYR A 68 -2.17 60.08 16.39
C TYR A 68 -0.94 59.33 15.86
N LYS A 69 0.11 60.16 15.74
CA LYS A 69 1.55 60.05 15.47
C LYS A 69 2.26 58.68 15.69
N PRO A 70 3.35 58.39 14.95
CA PRO A 70 4.02 57.09 14.96
C PRO A 70 5.02 56.91 16.11
N ALA A 71 5.01 55.72 16.72
CA ALA A 71 6.11 55.14 17.52
C ALA A 71 6.11 53.61 17.37
N PRO A 72 7.28 52.92 17.44
CA PRO A 72 7.49 51.65 16.71
C PRO A 72 6.98 50.39 17.43
N ILE A 73 6.37 49.52 16.62
CA ILE A 73 5.79 48.22 16.96
C ILE A 73 6.90 47.17 17.11
N LYS A 74 7.05 46.57 18.29
CA LYS A 74 7.91 45.38 18.51
C LYS A 74 7.27 44.26 19.36
N PHE A 75 5.94 44.14 19.38
CA PHE A 75 5.27 43.10 20.19
C PHE A 75 4.14 42.31 19.49
N GLY A 76 3.90 42.49 18.20
CA GLY A 76 2.82 41.81 17.48
C GLY A 76 3.15 40.44 16.85
N ILE A 77 4.44 40.10 16.71
CA ILE A 77 4.86 38.95 15.89
C ILE A 77 4.86 37.63 16.69
N GLY A 78 5.20 37.67 17.99
CA GLY A 78 5.33 36.45 18.81
C GLY A 78 4.02 35.72 19.10
N ILE A 79 2.89 36.43 19.14
CA ILE A 79 1.58 35.83 19.43
C ILE A 79 1.00 35.14 18.18
N TRP A 80 1.28 35.68 16.98
CA TRP A 80 0.88 35.06 15.72
C TRP A 80 1.72 33.83 15.38
N THR A 81 3.02 33.81 15.69
CA THR A 81 3.85 32.61 15.52
C THR A 81 3.49 31.50 16.52
N ALA A 82 3.14 31.84 17.76
CA ALA A 82 2.69 30.84 18.74
C ALA A 82 1.32 30.24 18.39
N LEU A 83 0.36 31.05 17.90
CA LEU A 83 -0.93 30.55 17.44
C LEU A 83 -0.85 29.77 16.12
N ALA A 84 0.04 30.16 15.20
CA ALA A 84 0.33 29.39 13.99
C ALA A 84 1.02 28.05 14.34
N GLY A 85 1.93 28.03 15.31
CA GLY A 85 2.55 26.80 15.81
C GLY A 85 1.51 25.83 16.41
N ILE A 86 0.58 26.33 17.22
CA ILE A 86 -0.46 25.48 17.84
C ILE A 86 -1.46 24.95 16.79
N LEU A 87 -1.79 25.73 15.75
CA LEU A 87 -2.64 25.28 14.64
C LEU A 87 -1.96 24.28 13.69
N VAL A 88 -0.62 24.28 13.60
CA VAL A 88 0.14 23.28 12.84
C VAL A 88 0.27 21.95 13.61
N PHE A 89 0.27 21.98 14.96
CA PHE A 89 0.45 20.78 15.78
C PHE A 89 -0.83 20.02 16.16
N SER A 90 -2.04 20.57 15.95
CA SER A 90 -3.27 19.95 16.47
C SER A 90 -4.30 19.50 15.45
N GLY A 91 -3.97 19.33 14.16
CA GLY A 91 -5.03 19.16 13.15
C GLY A 91 -4.69 18.49 11.81
N LEU A 92 -3.66 17.66 11.71
CA LEU A 92 -3.35 16.92 10.47
C LEU A 92 -2.87 15.48 10.74
N VAL A 93 -3.53 14.79 11.67
CA VAL A 93 -3.43 13.32 11.80
C VAL A 93 -4.85 12.78 11.92
N TYR A 94 -5.60 12.79 10.82
CA TYR A 94 -6.74 11.89 10.54
C TYR A 94 -7.38 12.31 9.21
N ALA A 95 -6.94 11.72 8.10
CA ALA A 95 -7.69 11.67 6.84
C ALA A 95 -6.98 10.79 5.81
N ILE A 96 -6.75 9.51 6.12
CA ILE A 96 -6.58 8.49 5.07
C ILE A 96 -7.57 7.33 5.29
N ALA A 97 -8.03 7.10 6.53
CA ALA A 97 -9.02 6.06 6.83
C ALA A 97 -10.40 6.28 6.18
N THR A 98 -10.79 7.51 5.81
CA THR A 98 -12.19 7.83 5.44
C THR A 98 -12.57 7.63 3.96
N THR A 99 -11.66 7.17 3.09
CA THR A 99 -11.98 7.09 1.65
C THR A 99 -12.67 5.77 1.26
N PHE A 100 -12.39 4.67 1.95
CA PHE A 100 -12.93 3.34 1.63
C PHE A 100 -13.71 2.78 2.81
N ASN A 101 -14.94 2.31 2.58
CA ASN A 101 -15.82 1.75 3.61
C ASN A 101 -16.31 0.34 3.30
N ILE A 102 -15.92 -0.22 2.14
CA ILE A 102 -16.22 -1.60 1.75
C ILE A 102 -15.02 -2.25 1.07
N TYR A 103 -14.96 -3.57 1.16
CA TYR A 103 -14.00 -4.42 0.46
C TYR A 103 -14.74 -5.38 -0.47
N ILE A 104 -14.29 -5.49 -1.72
CA ILE A 104 -14.87 -6.40 -2.72
C ILE A 104 -13.82 -7.47 -3.06
N PRO A 105 -14.06 -8.76 -2.75
CA PRO A 105 -13.12 -9.83 -3.02
C PRO A 105 -12.62 -9.85 -4.48
N GLY A 106 -11.29 -9.89 -4.64
CA GLY A 106 -10.62 -9.87 -5.95
C GLY A 106 -10.52 -8.51 -6.62
N LEU A 107 -11.22 -7.48 -6.13
CA LEU A 107 -11.22 -6.11 -6.68
C LEU A 107 -10.63 -5.08 -5.71
N GLY A 108 -10.66 -5.36 -4.41
CA GLY A 108 -10.01 -4.57 -3.36
C GLY A 108 -10.94 -3.55 -2.68
N LEU A 109 -10.34 -2.49 -2.14
CA LEU A 109 -11.02 -1.44 -1.38
C LEU A 109 -11.85 -0.51 -2.28
N ALA A 110 -13.02 -0.10 -1.79
CA ALA A 110 -13.96 0.77 -2.50
C ALA A 110 -14.81 1.64 -1.55
N ASN A 111 -15.46 2.67 -2.11
CA ASN A 111 -16.41 3.53 -1.38
C ASN A 111 -17.85 3.24 -1.81
N ARG A 112 -18.68 2.73 -0.90
CA ARG A 112 -20.09 2.36 -1.10
C ARG A 112 -20.96 3.49 -1.63
N GLU A 113 -20.63 4.74 -1.34
CA GLU A 113 -21.40 5.90 -1.77
C GLU A 113 -21.04 6.34 -3.19
N ALA A 114 -19.91 5.86 -3.74
CA ALA A 114 -19.47 6.17 -5.08
C ALA A 114 -20.28 5.40 -6.13
N PRO A 115 -20.46 5.96 -7.35
CA PRO A 115 -21.10 5.24 -8.43
C PRO A 115 -20.21 4.09 -8.93
N PHE A 116 -20.75 2.88 -8.90
CA PHE A 116 -20.09 1.70 -9.45
C PHE A 116 -20.62 1.37 -10.83
N ARG A 117 -19.73 0.89 -11.69
CA ARG A 117 -20.13 0.14 -12.89
C ARG A 117 -19.35 -1.15 -12.96
N SER A 118 -20.00 -2.20 -13.45
CA SER A 118 -19.39 -3.51 -13.62
C SER A 118 -19.76 -4.15 -14.95
N LEU A 119 -19.10 -5.27 -15.25
CA LEU A 119 -19.64 -6.22 -16.22
C LEU A 119 -20.92 -6.85 -15.66
N PRO A 120 -21.99 -6.99 -16.47
CA PRO A 120 -23.19 -7.71 -16.06
C PRO A 120 -22.95 -9.23 -15.98
N GLU A 121 -22.09 -9.76 -16.84
CA GLU A 121 -21.71 -11.17 -16.91
C GLU A 121 -20.22 -11.29 -17.32
N PRO A 122 -19.52 -12.37 -16.97
CA PRO A 122 -18.17 -12.64 -17.46
C PRO A 122 -18.08 -12.65 -18.99
N VAL A 123 -16.97 -12.14 -19.53
CA VAL A 123 -16.70 -12.16 -20.98
C VAL A 123 -15.64 -13.21 -21.28
N THR A 124 -15.96 -14.18 -22.12
CA THR A 124 -15.07 -15.31 -22.42
C THR A 124 -14.75 -15.39 -23.91
N GLN A 125 -13.50 -15.70 -24.22
CA GLN A 125 -13.03 -16.04 -25.57
C GLN A 125 -12.11 -17.26 -25.48
N THR A 126 -12.27 -18.22 -26.40
CA THR A 126 -11.41 -19.40 -26.52
C THR A 126 -10.72 -19.40 -27.88
N ARG A 127 -9.41 -19.66 -27.88
CA ARG A 127 -8.57 -19.84 -29.09
C ARG A 127 -7.57 -20.95 -28.81
N GLU A 128 -7.42 -21.88 -29.76
CA GLU A 128 -6.42 -22.98 -29.68
C GLU A 128 -6.40 -23.66 -28.30
N ASP A 129 -7.59 -24.05 -27.82
CA ASP A 129 -7.83 -24.68 -26.51
C ASP A 129 -7.46 -23.86 -25.26
N VAL A 130 -6.92 -22.65 -25.43
CA VAL A 130 -6.74 -21.65 -24.38
C VAL A 130 -7.99 -20.81 -24.25
N THR A 131 -8.48 -20.63 -23.03
CA THR A 131 -9.66 -19.81 -22.72
C THR A 131 -9.26 -18.65 -21.83
N VAL A 132 -9.56 -17.43 -22.29
CA VAL A 132 -9.42 -16.19 -21.52
C VAL A 132 -10.81 -15.73 -21.10
N THR A 133 -11.00 -15.50 -19.80
CA THR A 133 -12.25 -14.99 -19.24
C THR A 133 -11.99 -13.74 -18.41
N VAL A 134 -12.65 -12.64 -18.76
CA VAL A 134 -12.77 -11.47 -17.88
C VAL A 134 -13.92 -11.75 -16.92
N LYS A 135 -13.57 -12.18 -15.70
CA LYS A 135 -14.53 -12.62 -14.69
C LYS A 135 -15.30 -11.45 -14.11
N GLN A 136 -14.58 -10.38 -13.78
CA GLN A 136 -15.13 -9.20 -13.15
C GLN A 136 -14.38 -7.96 -13.62
N VAL A 137 -15.10 -6.85 -13.73
CA VAL A 137 -14.52 -5.51 -13.87
C VAL A 137 -15.32 -4.58 -12.96
N LEU A 138 -14.63 -3.69 -12.26
CA LEU A 138 -15.22 -2.67 -11.42
C LEU A 138 -14.63 -1.30 -11.76
N LEU A 139 -15.50 -0.35 -12.11
CA LEU A 139 -15.12 1.03 -12.39
C LEU A 139 -15.60 1.88 -11.22
N THR A 140 -14.67 2.56 -10.57
CA THR A 140 -14.93 3.57 -9.55
C THR A 140 -14.34 4.92 -9.98
N PRO A 141 -14.66 6.03 -9.30
CA PRO A 141 -14.03 7.32 -9.55
C PRO A 141 -12.51 7.32 -9.31
N GLU A 142 -12.00 6.39 -8.50
CA GLU A 142 -10.59 6.31 -8.11
C GLU A 142 -9.77 5.42 -9.05
N LYS A 143 -10.34 4.30 -9.50
CA LYS A 143 -9.63 3.32 -10.36
C LYS A 143 -10.58 2.41 -11.13
N THR A 144 -10.02 1.67 -12.07
CA THR A 144 -10.68 0.52 -12.70
C THR A 144 -9.94 -0.75 -12.34
N SER A 145 -10.65 -1.77 -11.85
CA SER A 145 -10.09 -3.07 -11.46
C SER A 145 -10.66 -4.17 -12.34
N LEU A 146 -9.80 -5.06 -12.83
CA LEU A 146 -10.18 -6.13 -13.76
C LEU A 146 -9.60 -7.46 -13.29
N VAL A 147 -10.45 -8.46 -13.10
CA VAL A 147 -10.07 -9.84 -12.79
C VAL A 147 -10.19 -10.68 -14.04
N MET A 148 -9.08 -11.31 -14.43
CA MET A 148 -8.98 -12.17 -15.59
C MET A 148 -8.56 -13.58 -15.16
N THR A 149 -9.15 -14.58 -15.81
CA THR A 149 -8.74 -15.98 -15.68
C THR A 149 -8.27 -16.54 -17.01
N ILE A 150 -7.30 -17.45 -16.95
CA ILE A 150 -6.71 -18.14 -18.09
C ILE A 150 -6.74 -19.64 -17.81
N GLN A 151 -7.31 -20.41 -18.73
CA GLN A 151 -7.42 -21.86 -18.66
C GLN A 151 -6.90 -22.50 -19.94
N GLY A 152 -6.40 -23.73 -19.84
CA GLY A 152 -5.96 -24.51 -21.01
C GLY A 152 -4.55 -24.17 -21.52
N LEU A 153 -3.78 -23.38 -20.77
CA LEU A 153 -2.36 -23.18 -21.07
C LEU A 153 -1.58 -24.48 -20.86
N ASP A 154 -0.73 -24.79 -21.83
CA ASP A 154 0.22 -25.90 -21.70
C ASP A 154 1.18 -25.67 -20.53
N SER A 155 1.50 -26.75 -19.81
CA SER A 155 2.42 -26.69 -18.65
C SER A 155 3.81 -26.15 -18.97
N GLY A 156 4.25 -26.22 -20.23
CA GLY A 156 5.53 -25.66 -20.71
C GLY A 156 5.42 -24.27 -21.35
N ALA A 157 4.22 -23.68 -21.42
CA ALA A 157 4.01 -22.40 -22.08
C ALA A 157 4.56 -21.21 -21.29
N MET A 158 4.60 -21.31 -19.96
CA MET A 158 5.12 -20.23 -19.11
C MET A 158 6.64 -20.29 -19.01
N VAL A 159 7.28 -19.12 -18.83
CA VAL A 159 8.69 -19.08 -18.43
C VAL A 159 8.83 -19.42 -16.95
N THR A 160 9.91 -20.12 -16.60
CA THR A 160 10.28 -20.44 -15.22
C THR A 160 11.61 -19.79 -14.87
N GLU A 161 11.97 -19.75 -13.58
CA GLU A 161 13.25 -19.18 -13.14
C GLU A 161 14.48 -19.92 -13.70
N ASP A 162 14.31 -21.18 -14.08
CA ASP A 162 15.36 -22.02 -14.68
C ASP A 162 15.61 -21.70 -16.17
N ASP A 163 14.75 -20.89 -16.80
CA ASP A 163 14.90 -20.55 -18.20
C ASP A 163 16.08 -19.61 -18.45
N SER A 164 16.64 -19.70 -19.66
CA SER A 164 17.76 -18.84 -20.04
C SER A 164 17.32 -17.37 -20.14
N ARG A 165 18.27 -16.45 -19.95
CA ARG A 165 18.04 -15.00 -20.15
C ARG A 165 17.47 -14.68 -21.53
N GLU A 166 17.82 -15.45 -22.56
CA GLU A 166 17.29 -15.28 -23.92
C GLU A 166 15.81 -15.65 -24.01
N VAL A 167 15.39 -16.70 -23.30
CA VAL A 167 13.97 -17.09 -23.22
C VAL A 167 13.17 -16.03 -22.49
N HIS A 168 13.65 -15.54 -21.34
CA HIS A 168 13.02 -14.42 -20.63
C HIS A 168 12.95 -13.13 -21.47
N ALA A 169 13.99 -12.82 -22.24
CA ALA A 169 14.00 -11.64 -23.10
C ALA A 169 12.97 -11.74 -24.25
N ARG A 170 12.56 -12.95 -24.62
CA ARG A 170 11.56 -13.21 -25.66
C ARG A 170 10.17 -13.54 -25.10
N SER A 171 10.00 -13.62 -23.79
CA SER A 171 8.70 -13.89 -23.20
C SER A 171 7.76 -12.70 -23.36
N CYS A 172 6.47 -12.98 -23.30
CA CYS A 172 5.46 -11.93 -23.29
C CYS A 172 5.58 -11.09 -22.01
N ASN A 173 5.90 -9.81 -22.18
CA ASN A 173 5.91 -8.81 -21.11
C ASN A 173 4.94 -7.65 -21.38
N ALA A 174 4.07 -7.80 -22.40
CA ALA A 174 3.05 -6.81 -22.74
C ALA A 174 1.85 -6.93 -21.79
N TYR A 175 1.44 -5.82 -21.22
CA TYR A 175 0.26 -5.77 -20.37
C TYR A 175 -1.04 -5.73 -21.18
N PRO A 176 -2.16 -6.27 -20.65
CA PRO A 176 -3.48 -6.03 -21.22
C PRO A 176 -3.86 -4.56 -21.17
N GLU A 177 -4.37 -4.01 -22.26
CA GLU A 177 -4.73 -2.60 -22.37
C GLU A 177 -6.23 -2.43 -22.62
N ILE A 178 -6.82 -1.34 -22.12
CA ILE A 178 -8.23 -1.02 -22.35
C ILE A 178 -8.33 0.12 -23.35
N SER A 179 -8.87 -0.16 -24.54
CA SER A 179 -9.23 0.86 -25.52
C SER A 179 -10.62 1.42 -25.24
N LEU A 180 -10.69 2.74 -25.06
CA LEU A 180 -11.94 3.48 -24.87
C LEU A 180 -12.52 3.95 -26.21
N PRO A 181 -13.83 4.26 -26.28
CA PRO A 181 -14.48 4.71 -27.51
C PRO A 181 -13.96 6.03 -28.09
N ASP A 182 -13.32 6.86 -27.26
CA ASP A 182 -12.71 8.13 -27.68
C ASP A 182 -11.29 7.96 -28.25
N GLY A 183 -10.79 6.72 -28.33
CA GLY A 183 -9.44 6.39 -28.78
C GLY A 183 -8.38 6.40 -27.69
N THR A 184 -8.75 6.73 -26.45
CA THR A 184 -7.83 6.63 -25.29
C THR A 184 -7.48 5.17 -25.03
N LEU A 185 -6.19 4.92 -24.81
CA LEU A 185 -5.67 3.62 -24.43
C LEU A 185 -5.21 3.67 -22.96
N LEU A 186 -5.78 2.80 -22.14
CA LEU A 186 -5.40 2.68 -20.73
C LEU A 186 -4.47 1.50 -20.54
N THR A 187 -3.28 1.77 -20.02
CA THR A 187 -2.35 0.76 -19.51
C THR A 187 -2.61 0.55 -18.01
N PRO A 188 -2.38 -0.66 -17.48
CA PRO A 188 -2.50 -0.88 -16.06
C PRO A 188 -1.37 -0.16 -15.33
N ASN A 189 -1.72 0.49 -14.23
CA ASN A 189 -0.78 1.07 -13.28
C ASN A 189 -0.14 -0.02 -12.42
N ASP A 190 -0.84 -1.13 -12.21
CA ASP A 190 -0.39 -2.24 -11.37
C ASP A 190 -1.13 -3.55 -11.69
N SER A 191 -0.60 -4.68 -11.20
CA SER A 191 -1.24 -6.00 -11.32
C SER A 191 -0.84 -6.95 -10.20
N GLY A 192 -1.75 -7.87 -9.85
CA GLY A 192 -1.55 -8.88 -8.82
C GLY A 192 -1.89 -10.29 -9.31
N VAL A 193 -1.34 -11.31 -8.63
CA VAL A 193 -1.64 -12.73 -8.89
C VAL A 193 -2.60 -13.24 -7.82
N LEU A 194 -3.78 -13.72 -8.25
CA LEU A 194 -4.82 -14.23 -7.36
C LEU A 194 -4.76 -15.77 -7.18
N GLY A 195 -3.79 -16.42 -7.83
CA GLY A 195 -3.61 -17.87 -7.76
C GLY A 195 -4.48 -18.61 -8.78
N TYR A 196 -5.01 -19.77 -8.40
CA TYR A 196 -5.91 -20.58 -9.23
C TYR A 196 -7.32 -20.60 -8.64
N ASP A 197 -8.36 -20.60 -9.48
CA ASP A 197 -9.73 -20.83 -9.02
C ASP A 197 -10.05 -22.33 -8.87
N GLU A 198 -11.29 -22.62 -8.48
CA GLU A 198 -11.83 -23.99 -8.34
C GLU A 198 -11.79 -24.79 -9.65
N ALA A 199 -11.78 -24.12 -10.80
CA ALA A 199 -11.67 -24.74 -12.12
C ALA A 199 -10.21 -24.91 -12.56
N ASN A 200 -9.24 -24.65 -11.67
CA ASN A 200 -7.81 -24.62 -11.95
C ASN A 200 -7.44 -23.63 -13.06
N ALA A 201 -8.19 -22.54 -13.19
CA ALA A 201 -7.84 -21.43 -14.07
C ALA A 201 -6.95 -20.43 -13.32
N TYR A 202 -5.85 -20.04 -13.95
CA TYR A 202 -4.92 -19.05 -13.39
C TYR A 202 -5.58 -17.67 -13.36
N GLN A 203 -5.51 -16.97 -12.23
CA GLN A 203 -6.19 -15.70 -11.98
C GLN A 203 -5.20 -14.55 -11.76
N ARG A 204 -5.46 -13.41 -12.41
CA ARG A 204 -4.77 -12.13 -12.13
C ARG A 204 -5.78 -11.00 -11.99
N VAL A 205 -5.37 -10.00 -11.22
CA VAL A 205 -6.04 -8.70 -11.14
C VAL A 205 -5.17 -7.63 -11.79
N PHE A 206 -5.78 -6.69 -12.48
CA PHE A 206 -5.13 -5.52 -13.09
C PHE A 206 -5.82 -4.25 -12.61
N PHE A 207 -5.01 -3.22 -12.34
CA PHE A 207 -5.46 -1.91 -11.89
C PHE A 207 -5.14 -0.85 -12.92
N TYR A 208 -6.17 -0.16 -13.41
CA TYR A 208 -6.06 0.90 -14.41
C TYR A 208 -6.49 2.24 -13.80
N PRO A 209 -6.12 3.37 -14.45
CA PRO A 209 -6.70 4.67 -14.16
C PRO A 209 -8.24 4.66 -14.16
N PRO A 210 -8.88 5.63 -13.46
CA PRO A 210 -10.33 5.74 -13.45
C PRO A 210 -10.87 6.03 -14.85
N VAL A 211 -11.97 5.37 -15.19
CA VAL A 211 -12.67 5.54 -16.48
C VAL A 211 -13.84 6.50 -16.28
N SER A 212 -13.97 7.50 -17.14
CA SER A 212 -15.07 8.47 -17.12
C SER A 212 -16.44 7.80 -17.00
N GLU A 213 -17.34 8.40 -16.21
CA GLU A 213 -18.70 7.91 -15.93
C GLU A 213 -19.58 7.76 -17.18
N THR A 214 -19.24 8.43 -18.29
CA THR A 214 -20.01 8.37 -19.55
C THR A 214 -19.69 7.13 -20.38
N VAL A 215 -18.55 6.48 -20.13
CA VAL A 215 -18.14 5.29 -20.88
C VAL A 215 -19.03 4.11 -20.52
N ARG A 216 -19.54 3.42 -21.54
CA ARG A 216 -20.39 2.23 -21.37
C ARG A 216 -19.84 0.99 -22.06
N LYS A 217 -18.87 1.17 -22.96
CA LYS A 217 -18.23 0.11 -23.72
C LYS A 217 -16.74 0.40 -23.81
N ALA A 218 -15.94 -0.65 -23.82
CA ALA A 218 -14.51 -0.60 -24.08
C ALA A 218 -14.07 -1.92 -24.73
N GLN A 219 -12.82 -2.00 -25.15
CA GLN A 219 -12.21 -3.25 -25.60
C GLN A 219 -10.99 -3.54 -24.74
N LEU A 220 -10.91 -4.75 -24.21
CA LEU A 220 -9.69 -5.27 -23.61
C LEU A 220 -8.86 -5.92 -24.72
N ASN A 221 -7.67 -5.37 -24.95
CA ASN A 221 -6.69 -5.91 -25.88
C ASN A 221 -5.62 -6.62 -25.06
N ILE A 222 -5.37 -7.89 -25.37
CA ILE A 222 -4.31 -8.67 -24.74
C ILE A 222 -3.35 -9.07 -25.87
N PRO A 223 -2.24 -8.33 -26.05
CA PRO A 223 -1.29 -8.65 -27.12
C PRO A 223 -0.77 -10.09 -27.01
N CYS A 224 -0.45 -10.51 -25.79
CA CYS A 224 -0.05 -11.87 -25.47
C CYS A 224 -0.34 -12.16 -23.99
N ILE A 225 -0.40 -13.43 -23.61
CA ILE A 225 -0.60 -13.81 -22.21
C ILE A 225 0.71 -13.58 -21.46
N LEU A 226 0.67 -12.78 -20.39
CA LEU A 226 1.87 -12.42 -19.63
C LEU A 226 2.67 -13.65 -19.19
N GLN A 227 3.99 -13.56 -19.33
CA GLN A 227 4.96 -14.58 -18.98
C GLN A 227 4.88 -15.88 -19.81
N THR A 228 4.14 -15.93 -20.91
CA THR A 228 4.26 -17.04 -21.85
C THR A 228 5.50 -16.89 -22.74
N ARG A 229 6.06 -18.01 -23.17
CA ARG A 229 7.11 -18.06 -24.20
C ARG A 229 6.53 -17.59 -25.54
N ALA A 230 7.37 -17.00 -26.38
CA ALA A 230 6.95 -16.58 -27.71
C ALA A 230 6.37 -17.77 -28.50
N GLY A 231 5.14 -17.61 -29.01
CA GLY A 231 4.45 -18.63 -29.80
C GLY A 231 3.94 -19.87 -29.04
N SER A 232 3.98 -19.88 -27.70
CA SER A 232 3.47 -21.02 -26.90
C SER A 232 2.02 -20.84 -26.44
N ALA A 233 1.39 -19.72 -26.76
CA ALA A 233 -0.01 -19.43 -26.47
C ALA A 233 -0.56 -18.51 -27.56
N PRO A 234 -1.89 -18.48 -27.79
CA PRO A 234 -2.48 -17.57 -28.76
C PRO A 234 -2.27 -16.12 -28.34
N GLU A 235 -2.12 -15.26 -29.33
CA GLU A 235 -1.85 -13.84 -29.19
C GLU A 235 -3.03 -12.99 -29.73
N GLU A 236 -2.95 -11.68 -29.51
CA GLU A 236 -3.87 -10.68 -30.06
C GLU A 236 -5.34 -10.90 -29.69
N TRP A 237 -5.60 -11.10 -28.40
CA TRP A 237 -6.98 -11.24 -27.90
C TRP A 237 -7.67 -9.89 -27.86
N VAL A 238 -8.94 -9.87 -28.25
CA VAL A 238 -9.80 -8.70 -28.18
C VAL A 238 -11.12 -9.11 -27.57
N LEU A 239 -11.37 -8.63 -26.35
CA LEU A 239 -12.58 -8.95 -25.58
C LEU A 239 -13.44 -7.68 -25.43
N PRO A 240 -14.69 -7.69 -25.90
CA PRO A 240 -15.58 -6.53 -25.77
C PRO A 240 -16.09 -6.41 -24.34
N LEU A 241 -15.90 -5.25 -23.72
CA LEU A 241 -16.40 -4.94 -22.38
C LEU A 241 -17.64 -4.05 -22.48
N SER A 242 -18.70 -4.39 -21.75
CA SER A 242 -19.91 -3.57 -21.64
C SER A 242 -20.27 -3.36 -20.18
N PHE A 243 -20.40 -2.10 -19.78
CA PHE A 243 -20.55 -1.72 -18.38
C PHE A 243 -21.98 -1.27 -18.07
N VAL A 244 -22.52 -1.78 -16.97
CA VAL A 244 -23.81 -1.36 -16.39
C VAL A 244 -23.60 -0.75 -15.02
N PRO A 245 -24.47 0.15 -14.55
CA PRO A 245 -24.49 0.56 -13.16
C PRO A 245 -24.56 -0.67 -12.25
N ALA A 246 -23.72 -0.71 -11.24
CA ALA A 246 -23.65 -1.80 -10.29
C ALA A 246 -23.92 -1.29 -8.87
N ALA A 247 -24.42 -2.17 -8.02
CA ALA A 247 -24.20 -2.04 -6.59
C ALA A 247 -22.87 -2.74 -6.27
N PRO A 248 -22.16 -2.33 -5.21
CA PRO A 248 -21.07 -3.16 -4.70
C PRO A 248 -21.69 -4.51 -4.31
N GLY A 249 -21.29 -5.58 -4.99
CA GLY A 249 -21.92 -6.91 -4.91
C GLY A 249 -21.77 -7.58 -3.52
N GLU A 250 -21.14 -8.74 -3.46
CA GLU A 250 -20.72 -9.34 -2.18
C GLU A 250 -19.55 -8.51 -1.60
N ALA A 251 -19.88 -7.43 -0.92
CA ALA A 251 -18.93 -6.54 -0.27
C ALA A 251 -18.84 -6.85 1.22
N ALA A 252 -17.62 -7.01 1.73
CA ALA A 252 -17.37 -7.10 3.17
C ALA A 252 -17.31 -5.69 3.78
N PRO A 253 -17.86 -5.51 5.00
CA PRO A 253 -17.68 -4.26 5.73
C PRO A 253 -16.22 -4.12 6.17
N ILE A 254 -15.71 -2.90 6.09
CA ILE A 254 -14.42 -2.54 6.68
C ILE A 254 -14.68 -2.11 8.13
N ILE A 255 -13.98 -2.74 9.07
CA ILE A 255 -13.97 -2.32 10.47
C ILE A 255 -12.80 -1.35 10.63
N GLU A 256 -13.11 -0.06 10.76
CA GLU A 256 -12.10 0.93 11.17
C GLU A 256 -11.69 0.64 12.61
N THR A 257 -10.41 0.45 12.85
CA THR A 257 -9.92 0.33 14.22
C THR A 257 -9.83 1.72 14.81
N ALA A 258 -10.80 2.07 15.66
CA ALA A 258 -10.62 3.20 16.55
C ALA A 258 -9.36 2.91 17.37
N GLN A 259 -8.32 3.74 17.22
CA GLN A 259 -7.25 3.73 18.21
C GLN A 259 -7.92 4.00 19.56
N SER A 260 -8.05 2.96 20.38
CA SER A 260 -8.26 3.17 21.82
C SER A 260 -7.13 4.11 22.25
N GLU A 261 -7.46 5.17 22.97
CA GLU A 261 -6.53 6.14 23.58
C GLU A 261 -5.51 5.49 24.56
N GLN A 262 -5.32 4.17 24.51
CA GLN A 262 -4.41 3.36 25.31
C GLN A 262 -2.97 3.32 24.81
N SER A 263 -2.60 4.20 23.89
CA SER A 263 -1.21 4.64 23.79
C SER A 263 -1.18 6.15 23.98
N ALA A 264 -0.67 6.56 25.14
CA ALA A 264 -0.15 7.91 25.31
C ALA A 264 0.77 8.25 24.12
N PRO A 265 0.91 9.54 23.73
CA PRO A 265 1.62 9.94 22.50
C PRO A 265 3.10 9.51 22.43
N GLU A 266 3.65 9.01 23.54
CA GLU A 266 5.03 8.55 23.70
C GLU A 266 5.18 7.02 23.57
N ALA A 267 4.08 6.26 23.45
CA ALA A 267 4.07 4.78 23.45
C ALA A 267 3.42 4.14 22.21
N ALA A 268 2.85 4.91 21.29
CA ALA A 268 2.44 4.37 19.99
C ALA A 268 3.69 4.16 19.14
N GLY A 269 4.09 2.90 18.95
CA GLY A 269 5.19 2.55 18.05
C GLY A 269 4.91 2.99 16.60
N PRO A 270 5.90 2.87 15.69
CA PRO A 270 5.78 3.32 14.30
C PRO A 270 4.76 2.50 13.49
N ILE A 271 4.26 1.39 14.02
CA ILE A 271 3.22 0.60 13.38
C ILE A 271 1.82 1.01 13.84
N VAL A 272 0.93 1.24 12.88
CA VAL A 272 -0.47 1.59 13.09
C VAL A 272 -1.32 0.57 12.33
N LEU A 273 -2.30 -0.02 13.00
CA LEU A 273 -3.39 -0.75 12.36
C LEU A 273 -4.51 0.25 12.09
N ASP A 274 -4.96 0.34 10.84
CA ASP A 274 -6.02 1.25 10.42
C ASP A 274 -7.35 0.50 10.22
N GLN A 275 -7.30 -0.71 9.66
CA GLN A 275 -8.48 -1.43 9.20
C GLN A 275 -8.38 -2.95 9.42
N VAL A 276 -9.52 -3.56 9.74
CA VAL A 276 -9.71 -5.02 9.76
C VAL A 276 -10.91 -5.38 8.90
N ILE A 277 -10.71 -6.34 8.00
CA ILE A 277 -11.68 -6.70 6.96
C ILE A 277 -11.93 -8.21 7.02
N PRO A 278 -13.04 -8.64 7.63
CA PRO A 278 -13.44 -10.03 7.60
C PRO A 278 -13.82 -10.46 6.18
N THR A 279 -13.31 -11.61 5.71
CA THR A 279 -13.65 -12.19 4.41
C THR A 279 -14.07 -13.65 4.57
N THR A 280 -14.58 -14.27 3.51
CA THR A 280 -14.92 -15.70 3.51
C THR A 280 -13.70 -16.63 3.60
N SER A 281 -12.52 -16.12 3.27
CA SER A 281 -11.27 -16.90 3.26
C SER A 281 -10.34 -16.58 4.44
N GLY A 282 -10.68 -15.58 5.25
CA GLY A 282 -9.88 -15.13 6.38
C GLY A 282 -10.04 -13.64 6.68
N THR A 283 -9.19 -13.09 7.55
CA THR A 283 -9.23 -11.67 7.91
C THR A 283 -8.09 -10.93 7.23
N ILE A 284 -8.37 -9.79 6.61
CA ILE A 284 -7.34 -8.87 6.13
C ILE A 284 -7.11 -7.78 7.18
N PHE A 285 -5.86 -7.60 7.57
CA PHE A 285 -5.37 -6.50 8.39
C PHE A 285 -4.64 -5.52 7.50
N SER A 286 -4.96 -4.23 7.60
CA SER A 286 -4.26 -3.19 6.87
C SER A 286 -3.94 -2.01 7.77
N GLY A 287 -2.80 -1.39 7.51
CA GLY A 287 -2.31 -0.30 8.32
C GLY A 287 -1.13 0.40 7.70
N ARG A 288 -0.46 1.18 8.53
CA ARG A 288 0.69 2.01 8.14
C ARG A 288 1.89 1.70 9.02
N PHE A 289 3.05 1.86 8.43
CA PHE A 289 4.33 1.89 9.11
C PHE A 289 4.93 3.28 8.88
N LEU A 290 4.97 4.07 9.94
CA LEU A 290 5.42 5.45 9.93
C LEU A 290 6.96 5.52 9.81
N PRO A 291 7.50 6.57 9.17
CA PRO A 291 8.93 6.88 9.21
C PRO A 291 9.46 6.86 10.65
N LEU A 292 10.66 6.29 10.83
CA LEU A 292 11.28 6.20 12.15
C LEU A 292 11.87 7.54 12.62
N PHE A 293 12.21 8.40 11.67
CA PHE A 293 12.72 9.75 11.89
C PHE A 293 12.52 10.62 10.63
N GLU A 294 12.71 11.93 10.78
CA GLU A 294 12.57 12.89 9.68
C GLU A 294 13.55 12.56 8.54
N GLY A 295 13.05 12.57 7.30
CA GLY A 295 13.86 12.21 6.14
C GLY A 295 14.11 10.70 6.00
N SER A 296 13.36 9.84 6.69
CA SER A 296 13.34 8.40 6.43
C SER A 296 12.08 7.95 5.70
N ALA A 297 12.18 6.85 4.98
CA ALA A 297 11.06 6.21 4.31
C ALA A 297 11.15 4.69 4.50
N ILE A 298 10.07 4.06 4.92
CA ILE A 298 10.00 2.60 5.00
C ILE A 298 9.72 2.08 3.59
N LEU A 299 10.61 1.31 3.00
CA LEU A 299 10.43 0.77 1.64
C LEU A 299 9.64 -0.54 1.62
N GLY A 300 9.62 -1.24 2.74
CA GLY A 300 8.85 -2.45 2.92
C GLY A 300 9.46 -3.39 3.94
N VAL A 301 8.91 -4.60 3.95
CA VAL A 301 9.28 -5.73 4.82
C VAL A 301 9.85 -6.87 3.97
N LYS A 302 10.42 -6.52 2.81
CA LYS A 302 10.56 -7.35 1.61
C LYS A 302 11.25 -8.70 1.86
N ASP A 303 12.21 -8.72 2.79
CA ASP A 303 12.98 -9.92 3.11
C ASP A 303 12.65 -10.53 4.49
N GLN A 304 11.68 -9.96 5.22
CA GLN A 304 11.25 -10.45 6.53
C GLN A 304 9.73 -10.50 6.62
N ALA A 305 9.23 -11.71 6.37
CA ALA A 305 7.86 -12.09 6.66
C ALA A 305 7.48 -11.70 8.09
N PRO A 306 6.42 -10.89 8.33
CA PRO A 306 5.93 -10.67 9.68
C PRO A 306 5.61 -12.00 10.37
N LEU A 307 5.96 -12.07 11.64
CA LEU A 307 5.54 -13.15 12.51
C LEU A 307 4.13 -12.85 13.00
N ILE A 308 3.18 -13.69 12.58
CA ILE A 308 1.79 -13.58 13.03
C ILE A 308 1.48 -14.75 13.95
N THR A 309 1.05 -14.44 15.17
CA THR A 309 0.71 -15.43 16.18
C THR A 309 -0.67 -15.19 16.77
N ASP A 310 -1.33 -16.26 17.17
CA ASP A 310 -2.57 -16.20 17.94
C ASP A 310 -2.28 -16.16 19.46
N ALA A 311 -3.32 -16.07 20.29
CA ALA A 311 -3.20 -15.98 21.75
C ALA A 311 -2.62 -17.24 22.42
N SER A 312 -2.63 -18.38 21.73
CA SER A 312 -1.98 -19.61 22.18
C SER A 312 -0.49 -19.65 21.86
N GLY A 313 0.00 -18.65 21.11
CA GLY A 313 1.37 -18.60 20.58
C GLY A 313 1.53 -19.40 19.29
N LYS A 314 0.45 -19.88 18.67
CA LYS A 314 0.48 -20.60 17.40
C LYS A 314 0.77 -19.61 16.28
N ALA A 315 1.79 -19.89 15.46
CA ALA A 315 2.05 -19.12 14.24
C ALA A 315 0.92 -19.35 13.22
N LEU A 316 0.41 -18.26 12.65
CA LEU A 316 -0.68 -18.29 11.67
C LEU A 316 -0.13 -18.10 10.26
N PRO A 317 -0.61 -18.91 9.28
CA PRO A 317 -0.28 -18.68 7.89
C PRO A 317 -0.92 -17.38 7.40
N TRP A 318 -0.20 -16.68 6.53
CA TRP A 318 -0.65 -15.42 5.99
C TRP A 318 -0.14 -15.19 4.58
N ARG A 319 -0.77 -14.24 3.89
CA ARG A 319 -0.39 -13.80 2.54
C ARG A 319 -0.62 -12.30 2.36
N VAL A 320 0.06 -11.68 1.40
CA VAL A 320 -0.31 -10.33 0.95
C VAL A 320 -1.54 -10.45 0.04
N PRO A 321 -2.66 -9.76 0.34
CA PRO A 321 -3.81 -9.74 -0.56
C PRO A 321 -3.42 -9.02 -1.85
N ALA A 322 -3.49 -9.72 -3.00
CA ALA A 322 -3.05 -9.19 -4.29
C ALA A 322 -3.89 -7.99 -4.78
N GLU A 323 -5.07 -7.82 -4.18
CA GLU A 323 -6.03 -6.77 -4.46
C GLU A 323 -5.82 -5.47 -3.65
N ILE A 324 -4.89 -5.48 -2.68
CA ILE A 324 -4.50 -4.30 -1.90
C ILE A 324 -3.01 -4.05 -2.10
N ASN A 325 -2.71 -2.96 -2.78
CA ASN A 325 -1.34 -2.56 -3.05
C ASN A 325 -0.65 -2.14 -1.76
N GLN A 326 0.54 -2.70 -1.54
CA GLN A 326 1.47 -2.19 -0.54
C GLN A 326 2.38 -1.18 -1.22
N PHE A 327 2.56 -0.01 -0.61
CA PHE A 327 3.38 1.04 -1.20
C PHE A 327 3.90 1.99 -0.13
N THR A 328 4.98 2.68 -0.46
CA THR A 328 5.50 3.80 0.32
C THR A 328 5.02 5.09 -0.33
N ASP A 329 4.34 5.95 0.43
CA ASP A 329 3.93 7.26 -0.07
C ASP A 329 5.08 8.28 -0.07
N GLU A 330 4.80 9.47 -0.58
CA GLU A 330 5.78 10.56 -0.67
C GLU A 330 6.27 11.05 0.71
N GLN A 331 5.52 10.74 1.78
CA GLN A 331 5.89 11.07 3.16
C GLN A 331 6.75 9.97 3.79
N GLY A 332 7.04 8.89 3.06
CA GLY A 332 7.85 7.78 3.55
C GLY A 332 7.06 6.78 4.40
N VAL A 333 5.73 6.88 4.44
CA VAL A 333 4.87 5.94 5.16
C VAL A 333 4.63 4.71 4.30
N PHE A 334 4.90 3.53 4.85
CA PHE A 334 4.62 2.26 4.18
C PHE A 334 3.23 1.76 4.53
N HIS A 335 2.37 1.66 3.53
CA HIS A 335 1.02 1.11 3.64
C HIS A 335 1.09 -0.40 3.45
N TRP A 336 0.69 -1.15 4.46
CA TRP A 336 0.79 -2.62 4.48
C TRP A 336 -0.60 -3.25 4.55
N ALA A 337 -0.70 -4.48 4.03
CA ALA A 337 -1.90 -5.29 4.08
C ALA A 337 -1.53 -6.77 4.15
N ILE A 338 -2.12 -7.52 5.07
CA ILE A 338 -1.85 -8.93 5.29
C ILE A 338 -3.17 -9.65 5.53
N GLN A 339 -3.38 -10.75 4.82
CA GLN A 339 -4.48 -11.66 5.05
C GLN A 339 -4.01 -12.85 5.89
N VAL A 340 -4.71 -13.12 6.98
CA VAL A 340 -4.55 -14.32 7.82
C VAL A 340 -5.67 -15.29 7.51
N ASP A 341 -5.33 -16.55 7.24
CA ASP A 341 -6.34 -17.58 6.99
C ASP A 341 -7.03 -17.98 8.31
N GLU A 342 -8.35 -17.82 8.40
CA GLU A 342 -9.13 -18.01 9.64
C GLU A 342 -9.46 -19.48 9.94
N LYS A 343 -8.47 -20.39 9.92
CA LYS A 343 -8.68 -21.77 10.42
C LYS A 343 -8.18 -21.91 11.85
N ASP A 344 -9.12 -21.99 12.79
CA ASP A 344 -8.86 -22.20 14.23
C ASP A 344 -7.89 -21.16 14.81
N VAL A 345 -8.33 -19.90 14.86
CA VAL A 345 -7.59 -18.76 15.42
C VAL A 345 -8.07 -18.47 16.83
N THR A 346 -7.15 -18.45 17.79
CA THR A 346 -7.45 -18.00 19.16
C THR A 346 -7.11 -16.51 19.31
N TRP A 347 -8.11 -15.64 19.48
CA TRP A 347 -7.86 -14.21 19.65
C TRP A 347 -7.28 -13.85 21.04
N PRO A 348 -6.52 -12.75 21.17
CA PRO A 348 -6.07 -11.82 20.12
C PRO A 348 -5.02 -12.42 19.18
N ILE A 349 -4.87 -11.83 18.00
CA ILE A 349 -3.68 -12.05 17.17
C ILE A 349 -2.65 -10.96 17.41
N SER A 350 -1.40 -11.30 17.16
CA SER A 350 -0.24 -10.41 17.15
C SER A 350 0.38 -10.42 15.77
N ILE A 351 0.62 -9.24 15.21
CA ILE A 351 1.38 -9.05 13.96
C ILE A 351 2.68 -8.35 14.35
N GLN A 352 3.81 -9.03 14.20
CA GLN A 352 5.14 -8.54 14.56
C GLN A 352 6.03 -8.41 13.33
N PHE A 353 6.67 -7.26 13.19
CA PHE A 353 7.68 -6.96 12.19
C PHE A 353 9.05 -6.93 12.87
N ASP A 354 9.92 -7.85 12.48
CA ASP A 354 11.26 -8.01 13.08
C ASP A 354 12.32 -7.16 12.40
N ALA A 355 12.11 -6.83 11.11
CA ALA A 355 12.91 -5.82 10.43
C ALA A 355 12.12 -5.16 9.30
N VAL A 356 12.60 -3.99 8.90
CA VAL A 356 12.13 -3.22 7.76
C VAL A 356 13.33 -2.70 6.96
N ASP A 357 13.13 -2.51 5.67
CA ASP A 357 14.07 -1.77 4.84
C ASP A 357 13.75 -0.29 4.96
N LEU A 358 14.68 0.46 5.54
CA LEU A 358 14.57 1.90 5.72
C LEU A 358 15.48 2.60 4.71
N ARG A 359 14.89 3.46 3.89
CA ARG A 359 15.62 4.41 3.07
C ARG A 359 15.82 5.72 3.82
N CYS A 360 17.06 6.18 3.85
CA CYS A 360 17.44 7.47 4.41
C CYS A 360 17.59 8.45 3.26
N THR A 361 16.67 9.41 3.20
CA THR A 361 16.66 10.45 2.17
C THR A 361 17.65 11.54 2.54
N GLY A 362 18.25 12.15 1.51
CA GLY A 362 19.30 13.15 1.67
C GLY A 362 20.55 12.77 0.88
N GLN A 363 21.57 13.60 1.01
CA GLN A 363 22.83 13.42 0.29
C GLN A 363 24.01 13.94 1.11
N THR A 364 25.16 13.34 0.88
CA THR A 364 26.44 13.81 1.40
C THR A 364 27.52 13.70 0.33
N GLN A 365 28.55 14.51 0.45
CA GLN A 365 29.62 14.59 -0.54
C GLN A 365 30.97 14.27 0.08
N TYR A 366 31.81 13.57 -0.68
CA TYR A 366 33.18 13.26 -0.33
C TYR A 366 34.10 13.71 -1.47
N GLU A 367 35.06 14.55 -1.12
CA GLU A 367 36.13 14.99 -2.03
C GLU A 367 37.23 13.92 -2.09
N PHE A 368 37.22 13.13 -3.16
CA PHE A 368 38.19 12.08 -3.39
C PHE A 368 39.35 12.61 -4.24
N ASN A 369 40.55 12.69 -3.64
CA ASN A 369 41.77 13.01 -4.38
C ASN A 369 42.52 11.72 -4.74
N GLN A 370 42.52 11.38 -6.03
CA GLN A 370 43.18 10.17 -6.51
C GLN A 370 44.67 10.35 -6.81
N GLY A 371 45.17 11.59 -6.78
CA GLY A 371 46.51 11.95 -7.22
C GLY A 371 46.64 12.13 -8.74
N GLU A 372 47.86 12.37 -9.19
CA GLU A 372 48.17 12.64 -10.61
C GLU A 372 48.38 11.37 -11.43
N VAL A 373 48.83 10.29 -10.78
CA VAL A 373 49.09 8.99 -11.41
C VAL A 373 48.28 7.94 -10.68
N VAL A 374 47.42 7.24 -11.42
CA VAL A 374 46.52 6.22 -10.88
C VAL A 374 46.75 4.91 -11.61
N GLU A 375 47.07 3.85 -10.85
CA GLU A 375 47.26 2.51 -11.40
C GLU A 375 45.95 1.71 -11.38
N LEU A 376 45.76 0.85 -12.39
CA LEU A 376 44.63 -0.07 -12.41
C LEU A 376 44.71 -1.02 -11.20
N GLY A 377 43.61 -1.16 -10.48
CA GLY A 377 43.54 -2.01 -9.28
C GLY A 377 44.05 -1.35 -8.00
N GLN A 378 44.55 -0.11 -8.09
CA GLN A 378 44.94 0.67 -6.91
C GLN A 378 43.76 0.82 -5.94
N VAL A 379 44.04 0.61 -4.64
CA VAL A 379 43.05 0.71 -3.57
C VAL A 379 43.45 1.83 -2.60
N TRP A 380 42.53 2.74 -2.34
CA TRP A 380 42.64 3.74 -1.30
C TRP A 380 41.85 3.30 -0.07
N GLN A 381 42.54 3.16 1.07
CA GLN A 381 41.90 2.94 2.36
C GLN A 381 41.41 4.28 2.89
N VAL A 382 40.10 4.50 2.81
CA VAL A 382 39.48 5.80 3.10
C VAL A 382 39.07 5.87 4.57
N ASN A 383 38.33 4.86 5.05
CA ASN A 383 37.81 4.79 6.42
C ASN A 383 37.16 6.09 6.89
N ARG A 384 36.20 6.60 6.10
CA ARG A 384 35.47 7.83 6.42
C ARG A 384 34.04 7.52 6.77
N ASP A 385 33.61 8.05 7.91
CA ASP A 385 32.22 8.02 8.31
C ASP A 385 31.46 9.10 7.52
N LEU A 386 30.32 8.70 6.98
CA LEU A 386 29.43 9.52 6.18
C LEU A 386 28.03 9.44 6.80
N SER A 387 27.32 10.57 6.81
CA SER A 387 25.95 10.64 7.32
C SER A 387 25.01 11.09 6.21
N ILE A 388 23.94 10.32 6.01
CA ILE A 388 22.85 10.63 5.07
C ILE A 388 21.56 10.67 5.92
N GLY A 389 21.12 11.88 6.26
CA GLY A 389 20.14 12.05 7.34
C GLY A 389 20.69 11.48 8.66
N ASP A 390 19.88 10.71 9.38
CA ASP A 390 20.28 10.03 10.63
C ASP A 390 20.92 8.66 10.39
N CYS A 391 21.24 8.31 9.14
CA CYS A 391 21.92 7.07 8.81
C CYS A 391 23.42 7.27 8.70
N ALA A 392 24.16 6.58 9.55
CA ALA A 392 25.61 6.53 9.52
C ALA A 392 26.09 5.32 8.71
N ILE A 393 26.98 5.58 7.78
CA ILE A 393 27.72 4.56 7.02
C ILE A 393 29.19 4.91 6.96
N LYS A 394 30.00 3.95 6.55
CA LYS A 394 31.44 4.11 6.43
C LYS A 394 31.91 3.78 5.03
N LEU A 395 32.52 4.75 4.36
CA LEU A 395 33.29 4.52 3.16
C LEU A 395 34.64 3.90 3.56
N ALA A 396 34.72 2.58 3.49
CA ALA A 396 35.91 1.83 3.87
C ALA A 396 37.03 2.02 2.85
N SER A 397 36.74 1.82 1.56
CA SER A 397 37.74 1.94 0.51
C SER A 397 37.17 2.36 -0.84
N ILE A 398 38.06 2.88 -1.69
CA ILE A 398 37.81 3.11 -3.11
C ILE A 398 38.85 2.29 -3.88
N LYS A 399 38.46 1.63 -4.98
CA LYS A 399 39.36 0.88 -5.84
C LYS A 399 39.24 1.33 -7.29
N LYS A 400 40.35 1.59 -7.97
CA LYS A 400 40.38 1.86 -9.40
C LYS A 400 40.09 0.57 -10.19
N ILE A 401 39.12 0.62 -11.08
CA ILE A 401 38.85 -0.40 -12.10
C ILE A 401 39.08 0.17 -13.50
N GLN A 402 38.96 -0.65 -14.55
CA GLN A 402 39.39 -0.27 -15.91
C GLN A 402 38.80 1.08 -16.35
N SER A 403 37.48 1.23 -16.27
CA SER A 403 36.75 2.43 -16.70
C SER A 403 35.97 3.09 -15.56
N GLY A 404 36.44 3.00 -14.31
CA GLY A 404 35.78 3.67 -13.19
C GLY A 404 36.32 3.28 -11.81
N TYR A 405 35.43 3.21 -10.83
CA TYR A 405 35.76 2.95 -9.42
C TYR A 405 34.78 1.97 -8.77
N THR A 406 35.29 1.18 -7.83
CA THR A 406 34.48 0.43 -6.87
C THR A 406 34.56 1.12 -5.51
N PHE A 407 33.40 1.40 -4.90
CA PHE A 407 33.25 1.97 -3.58
C PHE A 407 32.81 0.88 -2.63
N ARG A 408 33.59 0.64 -1.57
CA ARG A 408 33.20 -0.28 -0.50
C ARG A 408 32.59 0.50 0.64
N ILE A 409 31.33 0.25 0.91
CA ILE A 409 30.59 0.84 2.02
C ILE A 409 30.31 -0.23 3.06
N THR A 410 30.49 0.12 4.32
CA THR A 410 30.13 -0.72 5.47
C THR A 410 29.22 0.06 6.40
N SER A 411 28.52 -0.66 7.27
CA SER A 411 27.74 -0.10 8.36
C SER A 411 27.96 -0.98 9.57
N ASP A 412 28.33 -0.37 10.69
CA ASP A 412 28.72 -1.10 11.90
C ASP A 412 27.49 -1.60 12.67
N GLU A 413 26.33 -0.98 12.46
CA GLU A 413 25.10 -1.27 13.23
C GLU A 413 24.05 -2.02 12.42
N ARG A 414 24.04 -1.87 11.09
CA ARG A 414 22.88 -2.23 10.26
C ARG A 414 23.30 -2.72 8.88
N PRO A 415 22.80 -3.87 8.39
CA PRO A 415 23.08 -4.30 7.02
C PRO A 415 22.66 -3.24 6.01
N ILE A 416 23.55 -2.90 5.08
CA ILE A 416 23.23 -2.07 3.92
C ILE A 416 22.50 -2.96 2.92
N GLN A 417 21.43 -2.44 2.33
CA GLN A 417 20.67 -3.12 1.28
C GLN A 417 20.90 -2.46 -0.08
N ASP A 418 21.06 -1.13 -0.09
CA ASP A 418 21.35 -0.37 -1.31
C ASP A 418 22.01 0.96 -0.98
N ALA A 419 22.82 1.49 -1.90
CA ALA A 419 23.43 2.81 -1.77
C ALA A 419 23.58 3.47 -3.15
N LYS A 420 22.99 4.65 -3.32
CA LYS A 420 23.15 5.43 -4.54
C LYS A 420 24.43 6.26 -4.46
N ILE A 421 25.33 6.02 -5.41
CA ILE A 421 26.61 6.73 -5.53
C ILE A 421 26.73 7.34 -6.91
N GLU A 422 27.17 8.59 -6.97
CA GLU A 422 27.42 9.33 -8.20
C GLU A 422 28.78 10.05 -8.11
N ILE A 423 29.48 10.18 -9.24
CA ILE A 423 30.64 11.07 -9.35
C ILE A 423 30.20 12.27 -10.18
N MET A 424 30.22 13.45 -9.56
CA MET A 424 29.71 14.66 -10.20
C MET A 424 30.50 14.99 -11.47
N GLY A 425 29.77 15.26 -12.56
CA GLY A 425 30.35 15.63 -13.84
C GLY A 425 30.79 14.46 -14.72
N LEU A 426 30.50 13.21 -14.34
CA LEU A 426 30.74 12.02 -15.17
C LEU A 426 29.44 11.34 -15.56
N THR A 427 29.37 10.85 -16.80
CA THR A 427 28.21 10.11 -17.31
C THR A 427 28.37 8.62 -17.02
N LEU A 428 27.53 8.09 -16.13
CA LEU A 428 27.50 6.68 -15.79
C LEU A 428 27.13 5.82 -17.01
N THR A 429 27.95 4.82 -17.33
CA THR A 429 27.65 3.80 -18.34
C THR A 429 26.94 2.62 -17.70
N THR A 430 27.53 2.08 -16.63
CA THR A 430 26.96 0.94 -15.90
C THR A 430 27.28 1.05 -14.42
N ALA A 431 26.34 0.63 -13.59
CA ALA A 431 26.58 0.32 -12.18
C ALA A 431 26.42 -1.19 -11.97
N SER A 432 27.22 -1.76 -11.07
CA SER A 432 27.03 -3.11 -10.57
C SER A 432 27.27 -3.13 -9.07
N GLN A 433 26.50 -3.94 -8.36
CA GLN A 433 26.55 -4.04 -6.91
C GLN A 433 26.90 -5.46 -6.48
N ILE A 434 27.75 -5.60 -5.46
CA ILE A 434 28.02 -6.87 -4.78
C ILE A 434 27.71 -6.66 -3.32
N LEU A 435 26.54 -7.14 -2.90
CA LEU A 435 26.09 -7.06 -1.52
C LEU A 435 26.50 -8.29 -0.73
N THR A 436 27.02 -8.06 0.47
CA THR A 436 27.32 -9.11 1.46
C THR A 436 26.73 -8.72 2.81
N SER A 437 26.74 -9.66 3.77
CA SER A 437 26.30 -9.36 5.14
C SER A 437 27.15 -8.32 5.89
N SER A 438 28.32 -7.95 5.37
CA SER A 438 29.28 -7.07 6.06
C SER A 438 29.66 -5.81 5.29
N TYR A 439 29.41 -5.77 3.98
CA TYR A 439 29.73 -4.64 3.13
C TYR A 439 28.92 -4.68 1.83
N ASP A 440 28.82 -3.51 1.22
CA ASP A 440 28.32 -3.30 -0.13
C ASP A 440 29.43 -2.75 -1.03
N ASP A 441 29.72 -3.45 -2.12
CA ASP A 441 30.65 -2.99 -3.16
C ASP A 441 29.87 -2.46 -4.37
N VAL A 442 29.84 -1.13 -4.53
CA VAL A 442 29.21 -0.46 -5.65
C VAL A 442 30.26 -0.08 -6.68
N SER A 443 30.20 -0.67 -7.87
CA SER A 443 31.13 -0.41 -8.97
C SER A 443 30.46 0.44 -10.04
N LEU A 444 31.05 1.60 -10.34
CA LEU A 444 30.59 2.53 -11.35
C LEU A 444 31.59 2.54 -12.52
N THR A 445 31.10 2.40 -13.75
CA THR A 445 31.89 2.60 -14.97
C THR A 445 31.34 3.76 -15.79
N PHE A 446 32.24 4.46 -16.48
CA PHE A 446 31.94 5.70 -17.19
C PHE A 446 32.44 5.64 -18.63
N THR A 447 31.75 6.35 -19.52
CA THR A 447 32.10 6.46 -20.94
C THR A 447 33.19 7.52 -21.12
N ASP A 448 33.18 8.52 -20.25
CA ASP A 448 34.09 9.66 -20.27
C ASP A 448 35.49 9.25 -19.81
N GLU A 449 36.52 9.95 -20.31
CA GLU A 449 37.86 9.83 -19.76
C GLU A 449 37.86 10.30 -18.31
N LEU A 450 38.37 9.47 -17.40
CA LEU A 450 38.33 9.77 -15.98
C LEU A 450 39.26 10.94 -15.66
N PRO A 451 38.75 12.05 -15.10
CA PRO A 451 39.57 13.23 -14.86
C PRO A 451 40.64 12.92 -13.81
N ALA A 452 41.84 13.45 -14.02
CA ALA A 452 42.93 13.37 -13.05
C ALA A 452 42.67 14.28 -11.83
N GLY A 453 43.19 13.91 -10.66
CA GLY A 453 43.13 14.76 -9.46
C GLY A 453 41.90 14.56 -8.59
N ARG A 454 41.14 15.64 -8.35
CA ARG A 454 40.03 15.64 -7.38
C ARG A 454 38.70 15.33 -8.05
N LEU A 455 37.95 14.42 -7.43
CA LEU A 455 36.60 14.02 -7.81
C LEU A 455 35.64 14.32 -6.65
N THR A 456 34.47 14.88 -6.95
CA THR A 456 33.39 15.02 -5.98
C THR A 456 32.48 13.81 -6.10
N VAL A 457 32.46 12.98 -5.06
CA VAL A 457 31.61 11.79 -4.99
C VAL A 457 30.40 12.10 -4.12
N GLN A 458 29.21 11.89 -4.65
CA GLN A 458 27.95 12.08 -3.95
C GLN A 458 27.36 10.74 -3.55
N PHE A 459 26.92 10.63 -2.29
CA PHE A 459 26.20 9.49 -1.74
C PHE A 459 24.79 9.96 -1.38
N ALA A 460 23.77 9.21 -1.77
CA ALA A 460 22.37 9.52 -1.53
C ALA A 460 21.53 8.26 -1.34
N ASP A 461 20.27 8.44 -0.91
CA ASP A 461 19.21 7.42 -0.92
C ASP A 461 19.65 6.04 -0.40
N ILE A 462 20.34 6.01 0.73
CA ILE A 462 20.86 4.75 1.29
C ILE A 462 19.73 3.93 1.90
N THR A 463 19.70 2.63 1.61
CA THR A 463 18.76 1.69 2.20
C THR A 463 19.50 0.79 3.18
N ILE A 464 19.01 0.73 4.41
CA ILE A 464 19.54 -0.09 5.50
C ILE A 464 18.43 -0.93 6.09
N GLN A 465 18.76 -2.12 6.58
CA GLN A 465 17.82 -2.92 7.35
C GLN A 465 17.85 -2.50 8.81
N ILE A 466 16.69 -2.18 9.38
CA ILE A 466 16.53 -1.86 10.79
C ILE A 466 15.72 -2.96 11.45
N SER A 467 16.23 -3.49 12.56
CA SER A 467 15.52 -4.45 13.39
C SER A 467 14.54 -3.77 14.35
N GLY A 468 13.39 -4.41 14.54
CA GLY A 468 12.38 -4.06 15.54
C GLY A 468 12.69 -4.68 16.92
N PRO A 469 11.69 -5.19 17.65
CA PRO A 469 10.37 -5.60 17.17
C PRO A 469 9.33 -4.47 17.16
N TRP A 470 8.50 -4.42 16.12
CA TRP A 470 7.29 -3.59 16.10
C TRP A 470 6.07 -4.47 16.00
N GLN A 471 5.12 -4.28 16.91
CA GLN A 471 4.01 -5.18 17.09
C GLN A 471 2.70 -4.43 17.16
N VAL A 472 1.67 -4.99 16.53
CA VAL A 472 0.28 -4.63 16.76
C VAL A 472 -0.50 -5.86 17.19
N VAL A 473 -1.40 -5.68 18.15
CA VAL A 473 -2.25 -6.73 18.70
C VAL A 473 -3.70 -6.34 18.46
N TRP A 474 -4.51 -7.27 17.98
CA TRP A 474 -5.92 -7.03 17.70
C TRP A 474 -6.81 -8.20 18.13
N SER A 475 -8.00 -7.88 18.62
CA SER A 475 -9.08 -8.82 18.94
C SER A 475 -10.41 -8.24 18.46
N PRO A 476 -11.36 -9.07 17.99
CA PRO A 476 -12.72 -8.62 17.75
C PRO A 476 -13.35 -8.10 19.06
N GLU A 477 -14.15 -7.03 18.99
CA GLU A 477 -14.73 -6.33 20.15
C GLU A 477 -15.74 -7.17 20.96
N ASN A 478 -16.19 -8.30 20.41
CA ASN A 478 -16.97 -9.31 21.11
C ASN A 478 -16.41 -10.67 20.68
N GLY A 479 -16.24 -11.61 21.60
CA GLY A 479 -15.72 -12.97 21.34
C GLY A 479 -16.62 -13.84 20.47
N GLU A 480 -17.12 -13.32 19.35
CA GLU A 480 -17.71 -14.09 18.27
C GLU A 480 -16.57 -14.81 17.53
N SER A 481 -16.13 -15.93 18.12
CA SER A 481 -15.70 -17.05 17.31
C SER A 481 -16.85 -17.38 16.36
N LYS A 482 -16.66 -17.16 15.06
CA LYS A 482 -17.51 -17.79 14.05
C LYS A 482 -17.09 -19.24 13.86
#